data_AF-A0A7Z1QZV3-F1
#
_entry.id   AF-A0A7Z1QZV3-F1
#
_cell.length_a   1.000
_cell.length_b   1.000
_cell.length_c   1.000
_cell.angle_alpha   90.00
_cell.angle_beta   90.00
_cell.angle_gamma   90.00
#
_symmetry.space_group_name_H-M   'P 1'
#
loop_
_entity.id
_entity.type
_entity.pdbx_description
1 polymer ?
#
loop_
_entity_poly.entity_id
_entity_poly.type
_entity_poly.pdbx_seq_one_letter_code
_entity_poly.pdbx_strand_id
1 'polypeptide(L)'
;MRAIRAAVAAAACVAAAACFEEPVREHLHLTLIGDQVVVVTAVQEVAGPETARSNPELAARLDETRAAIERGWDRWRPLFDELQPGIERTTIEKENGAAWRALYSAATADFDAVARLLASQGLDATIDHDRVDDYNFEHELRLYPVGSPPATSNERAEVERRIDEWSVTVADYLAEAAALYEHLERRPDRAVPCFSHLFDRQGPEPTALDEGEEELVARLKDRIQAVARVLQVESGEAYTLNELSRLAFDPFPVRLTVAVRGTPLEVEGFVDGAGFLERPAVDLWRALAGLEGHWLEPDLVTAMIAPGPQDRQPEPVPEDFATIARRWTKAPQPSEVAAALRAELVPLELHRVLWRSTAAEVVDLENEDPWNFVDAALADLPP
;
A
#
# COMPACT_ATOMS: atom_id res chain seq x y z
N MET A 1 -13.51 -25.62 29.62
CA MET A 1 -14.15 -24.31 29.35
C MET A 1 -13.35 -23.08 29.78
N ARG A 2 -12.85 -22.94 31.02
CA ARG A 2 -12.04 -21.74 31.41
C ARG A 2 -10.68 -21.61 30.70
N ALA A 3 -10.03 -22.73 30.36
CA ALA A 3 -8.72 -22.71 29.70
C ALA A 3 -8.77 -22.32 28.21
N ILE A 4 -9.85 -22.68 27.50
CA ILE A 4 -10.06 -22.32 26.08
C ILE A 4 -10.32 -20.82 25.97
N ARG A 5 -11.14 -20.25 26.88
CA ARG A 5 -11.37 -18.79 26.94
C ARG A 5 -10.09 -17.98 27.20
N ALA A 6 -9.14 -18.52 27.96
CA ALA A 6 -7.87 -17.85 28.24
C ALA A 6 -6.91 -17.88 27.04
N ALA A 7 -6.91 -18.95 26.24
CA ALA A 7 -6.08 -19.06 25.04
C ALA A 7 -6.60 -18.16 23.89
N VAL A 8 -7.93 -18.12 23.69
CA VAL A 8 -8.57 -17.25 22.68
C VAL A 8 -8.37 -15.76 23.03
N ALA A 9 -8.44 -15.39 24.31
CA ALA A 9 -8.19 -14.01 24.73
C ALA A 9 -6.72 -13.57 24.53
N ALA A 10 -5.75 -14.48 24.64
CA ALA A 10 -4.34 -14.15 24.42
C ALA A 10 -3.99 -13.96 22.94
N ALA A 11 -4.60 -14.73 22.03
CA ALA A 11 -4.42 -14.56 20.58
C ALA A 11 -5.11 -13.27 20.08
N ALA A 12 -6.28 -12.93 20.61
CA ALA A 12 -7.02 -11.70 20.26
C ALA A 12 -6.26 -10.41 20.65
N CYS A 13 -5.53 -10.40 21.77
CA CYS A 13 -4.72 -9.24 22.17
C CYS A 13 -3.51 -8.98 21.27
N VAL A 14 -3.01 -9.98 20.52
CA VAL A 14 -1.88 -9.81 19.60
C VAL A 14 -2.33 -9.08 18.32
N ALA A 15 -3.55 -9.34 17.85
CA ALA A 15 -4.11 -8.68 16.66
C ALA A 15 -4.43 -7.19 16.91
N ALA A 16 -4.95 -6.84 18.08
CA ALA A 16 -5.28 -5.46 18.43
C ALA A 16 -4.05 -4.55 18.66
N ALA A 17 -2.84 -5.13 18.69
CA ALA A 17 -1.58 -4.41 18.86
C ALA A 17 -0.63 -4.56 17.67
N ALA A 18 -1.02 -5.29 16.62
CA ALA A 18 -0.19 -5.51 15.46
C ALA A 18 -0.29 -4.33 14.49
N CYS A 19 0.74 -3.50 14.47
CA CYS A 19 0.90 -2.52 13.39
C CYS A 19 1.22 -3.28 12.09
N PHE A 20 0.37 -3.17 11.06
CA PHE A 20 0.62 -3.72 9.72
C PHE A 20 1.32 -2.70 8.82
N GLU A 21 2.05 -1.79 9.44
CA GLU A 21 2.83 -0.77 8.77
C GLU A 21 4.17 -1.35 8.33
N GLU A 22 4.57 -1.05 7.10
CA GLU A 22 5.90 -1.45 6.61
C GLU A 22 6.98 -0.76 7.45
N PRO A 23 8.01 -1.49 7.92
CA PRO A 23 9.03 -0.90 8.78
C PRO A 23 9.84 0.22 8.12
N VAL A 24 9.93 0.22 6.79
CA VAL A 24 10.48 1.31 6.00
C VAL A 24 9.47 1.66 4.92
N ARG A 25 8.93 2.88 4.94
CA ARG A 25 7.98 3.38 3.95
C ARG A 25 8.66 4.40 3.07
N GLU A 26 8.46 4.27 1.77
CA GLU A 26 9.02 5.19 0.80
C GLU A 26 7.94 5.62 -0.18
N HIS A 27 7.89 6.92 -0.41
CA HIS A 27 6.85 7.53 -1.22
C HIS A 27 7.46 8.62 -2.09
N LEU A 28 7.18 8.57 -3.39
CA LEU A 28 7.47 9.61 -4.35
C LEU A 28 6.17 10.30 -4.78
N HIS A 29 6.12 11.61 -4.65
CA HIS A 29 5.02 12.46 -5.08
C HIS A 29 5.51 13.40 -6.19
N LEU A 30 4.78 13.44 -7.30
CA LEU A 30 5.01 14.37 -8.40
C LEU A 30 3.85 15.36 -8.45
N THR A 31 4.15 16.66 -8.41
CA THR A 31 3.17 17.71 -8.67
C THR A 31 3.49 18.35 -10.01
N LEU A 32 2.60 18.17 -10.99
CA LEU A 32 2.74 18.69 -12.36
C LEU A 32 2.00 20.03 -12.48
N ILE A 33 2.75 21.08 -12.80
CA ILE A 33 2.26 22.46 -12.79
C ILE A 33 2.54 23.10 -14.15
N GLY A 34 1.47 23.30 -14.93
CA GLY A 34 1.58 23.87 -16.28
C GLY A 34 2.36 22.96 -17.24
N ASP A 35 3.17 23.56 -18.09
CA ASP A 35 3.93 22.92 -19.17
C ASP A 35 5.41 22.66 -18.85
N GLN A 36 5.92 23.07 -17.69
CA GLN A 36 7.35 23.02 -17.40
C GLN A 36 7.69 22.60 -15.98
N VAL A 37 6.89 23.00 -14.99
CA VAL A 37 7.30 22.86 -13.59
C VAL A 37 6.83 21.53 -13.02
N VAL A 38 7.79 20.77 -12.49
CA VAL A 38 7.53 19.60 -11.67
C VAL A 38 8.12 19.81 -10.29
N VAL A 39 7.28 19.61 -9.26
CA VAL A 39 7.76 19.44 -7.89
C VAL A 39 7.86 17.95 -7.61
N VAL A 40 9.08 17.48 -7.35
CA VAL A 40 9.36 16.10 -6.96
C VAL A 40 9.56 16.06 -5.46
N THR A 41 8.74 15.31 -4.75
CA THR A 41 8.85 15.12 -3.30
C THR A 41 9.03 13.66 -2.97
N ALA A 42 10.15 13.28 -2.37
CA ALA A 42 10.39 11.95 -1.83
C ALA A 42 10.33 11.98 -0.30
N VAL A 43 9.55 11.07 0.28
CA VAL A 43 9.44 10.85 1.71
C VAL A 43 9.92 9.44 2.03
N GLN A 44 10.81 9.32 3.01
CA GLN A 44 11.25 8.05 3.57
C GLN A 44 11.01 8.04 5.07
N GLU A 45 10.24 7.08 5.56
CA GLU A 45 9.90 6.90 6.97
C GLU A 45 10.45 5.57 7.47
N VAL A 46 11.02 5.57 8.66
CA VAL A 46 11.63 4.40 9.30
C VAL A 46 10.94 4.21 10.64
N ALA A 47 10.29 3.06 10.83
CA ALA A 47 9.60 2.71 12.06
C ALA A 47 10.55 2.82 13.27
N GLY A 48 10.02 3.13 14.46
CA GLY A 48 10.85 3.29 15.65
C GLY A 48 11.48 1.97 16.15
N PRO A 49 12.48 2.06 17.05
CA PRO A 49 13.24 0.90 17.53
C PRO A 49 12.38 -0.14 18.28
N GLU A 50 11.20 0.26 18.78
CA GLU A 50 10.23 -0.62 19.40
C GLU A 50 9.72 -1.72 18.48
N THR A 51 9.59 -1.42 17.18
CA THR A 51 9.10 -2.36 16.16
C THR A 51 10.04 -3.57 16.00
N ALA A 52 11.34 -3.39 16.24
CA ALA A 52 12.36 -4.43 16.03
C ALA A 52 12.91 -5.06 17.32
N ARG A 53 12.34 -4.78 18.51
CA ARG A 53 12.91 -5.24 19.81
C ARG A 53 13.20 -6.73 19.89
N SER A 54 12.36 -7.56 19.26
CA SER A 54 12.49 -9.02 19.26
C SER A 54 13.09 -9.59 17.98
N ASN A 55 13.48 -8.76 17.01
CA ASN A 55 13.97 -9.19 15.72
C ASN A 55 15.29 -8.47 15.36
N PRO A 56 16.46 -9.11 15.59
CA PRO A 56 17.76 -8.48 15.37
C PRO A 56 18.05 -8.15 13.90
N GLU A 57 17.55 -8.96 12.95
CA GLU A 57 17.76 -8.72 11.52
C GLU A 57 16.99 -7.47 11.07
N LEU A 58 15.73 -7.33 11.51
CA LEU A 58 14.96 -6.10 11.29
C LEU A 58 15.64 -4.91 11.97
N ALA A 59 16.11 -5.06 13.21
CA ALA A 59 16.77 -3.96 13.93
C ALA A 59 18.01 -3.46 13.17
N ALA A 60 18.84 -4.37 12.67
CA ALA A 60 20.00 -4.04 11.86
C ALA A 60 19.63 -3.27 10.58
N ARG A 61 18.61 -3.72 9.84
CA ARG A 61 18.08 -3.02 8.65
C ARG A 61 17.61 -1.61 8.98
N LEU A 62 16.84 -1.43 10.07
CA LEU A 62 16.34 -0.12 10.46
C LEU A 62 17.49 0.80 10.86
N ASP A 63 18.45 0.33 11.65
CA ASP A 63 19.62 1.12 12.07
C ASP A 63 20.49 1.54 10.88
N GLU A 64 20.71 0.64 9.92
CA GLU A 64 21.41 0.95 8.67
C GLU A 64 20.68 2.03 7.87
N THR A 65 19.36 1.90 7.72
CA THR A 65 18.53 2.87 6.98
C THR A 65 18.58 4.26 7.63
N ARG A 66 18.44 4.34 8.96
CA ARG A 66 18.56 5.63 9.68
C ARG A 66 19.95 6.23 9.53
N ALA A 67 20.99 5.41 9.64
CA ALA A 67 22.36 5.87 9.49
C ALA A 67 22.66 6.33 8.04
N ALA A 68 22.02 5.74 7.04
CA ALA A 68 22.09 6.20 5.65
C ALA A 68 21.46 7.59 5.50
N ILE A 69 20.24 7.79 6.01
CA ILE A 69 19.56 9.10 6.05
C ILE A 69 20.44 10.16 6.73
N GLU A 70 20.98 9.86 7.91
CA GLU A 70 21.78 10.83 8.67
C GLU A 70 23.07 11.26 7.97
N ARG A 71 23.62 10.39 7.11
CA ARG A 71 24.82 10.67 6.32
C ARG A 71 24.51 11.26 4.94
N GLY A 72 23.23 11.35 4.57
CA GLY A 72 22.81 11.69 3.20
C GLY A 72 23.25 10.64 2.18
N TRP A 73 23.33 9.38 2.61
CA TRP A 73 23.68 8.22 1.78
C TRP A 73 22.47 7.32 1.52
N ASP A 74 21.27 7.76 1.90
CA ASP A 74 20.06 7.09 1.45
C ASP A 74 19.92 7.20 -0.07
N ARG A 75 19.02 6.39 -0.62
CA ARG A 75 18.89 6.26 -2.08
C ARG A 75 18.41 7.54 -2.77
N TRP A 76 17.75 8.45 -2.07
CA TRP A 76 17.12 9.62 -2.69
C TRP A 76 18.09 10.76 -2.89
N ARG A 77 19.01 10.97 -1.94
CA ARG A 77 19.93 12.12 -2.01
C ARG A 77 20.71 12.21 -3.34
N PRO A 78 21.36 11.14 -3.84
CA PRO A 78 22.08 11.21 -5.12
C PRO A 78 21.16 11.53 -6.31
N LEU A 79 19.93 11.02 -6.29
CA LEU A 79 18.95 11.25 -7.36
C LEU A 79 18.47 12.71 -7.39
N PHE A 80 18.30 13.33 -6.22
CA PHE A 80 17.94 14.75 -6.12
C PHE A 80 19.09 15.67 -6.55
N ASP A 81 20.35 15.28 -6.31
CA ASP A 81 21.51 16.01 -6.83
C ASP A 81 21.54 16.01 -8.38
N GLU A 82 21.04 14.95 -9.01
CA GLU A 82 20.93 14.83 -10.48
C GLU A 82 19.79 15.65 -11.09
N LEU A 83 18.78 16.05 -10.31
CA LEU A 83 17.66 16.88 -10.78
C LEU A 83 18.09 18.31 -11.17
N GLN A 84 19.26 18.75 -10.69
CA GLN A 84 19.76 20.14 -10.83
C GLN A 84 18.65 21.18 -10.54
N PRO A 85 17.97 21.08 -9.38
CA PRO A 85 16.75 21.83 -9.19
C PRO A 85 17.00 23.33 -9.06
N GLY A 86 16.03 24.13 -9.47
CA GLY A 86 16.04 25.56 -9.21
C GLY A 86 15.95 25.85 -7.72
N ILE A 87 15.15 25.03 -7.00
CA ILE A 87 14.99 25.04 -5.54
C ILE A 87 14.91 23.62 -4.99
N GLU A 88 15.56 23.45 -3.85
CA GLU A 88 15.59 22.21 -3.10
C GLU A 88 15.34 22.48 -1.62
N ARG A 89 14.58 21.58 -0.99
CA ARG A 89 14.37 21.51 0.45
C ARG A 89 14.66 20.10 0.92
N THR A 90 15.50 19.98 1.95
CA THR A 90 15.69 18.73 2.68
C THR A 90 15.28 18.94 4.13
N THR A 91 14.45 18.04 4.66
CA THR A 91 14.08 17.99 6.08
C THR A 91 14.37 16.60 6.62
N ILE A 92 15.12 16.52 7.72
CA ILE A 92 15.36 15.26 8.43
C ILE A 92 14.79 15.43 9.83
N GLU A 93 13.80 14.62 10.16
CA GLU A 93 13.18 14.59 11.48
C GLU A 93 13.80 13.48 12.32
N LYS A 94 14.07 13.81 13.60
CA LYS A 94 14.69 12.89 14.55
C LYS A 94 13.79 12.67 15.75
N GLU A 95 13.71 11.43 16.21
CA GLU A 95 13.05 11.03 17.44
C GLU A 95 14.09 10.34 18.33
N ASN A 96 14.20 10.77 19.58
CA ASN A 96 15.19 10.25 20.53
C ASN A 96 16.64 10.27 19.99
N GLY A 97 16.96 11.21 19.10
CA GLY A 97 18.29 11.40 18.51
C GLY A 97 18.56 10.59 17.25
N ALA A 98 17.65 9.72 16.82
CA ALA A 98 17.78 8.94 15.58
C ALA A 98 16.85 9.50 14.49
N ALA A 99 17.30 9.53 13.23
CA ALA A 99 16.44 9.89 12.10
C ALA A 99 15.29 8.89 11.96
N TRP A 100 14.05 9.38 11.85
CA TRP A 100 12.89 8.53 11.60
C TRP A 100 12.14 8.93 10.33
N ARG A 101 12.35 10.15 9.84
CA ARG A 101 11.77 10.63 8.58
C ARG A 101 12.75 11.52 7.83
N ALA A 102 12.88 11.28 6.54
CA ALA A 102 13.59 12.12 5.59
C ALA A 102 12.62 12.60 4.51
N LEU A 103 12.69 13.88 4.19
CA LEU A 103 11.91 14.51 3.15
C LEU A 103 12.83 15.29 2.23
N TYR A 104 12.79 14.95 0.95
CA TYR A 104 13.49 15.62 -0.14
C TYR A 104 12.44 16.22 -1.06
N SER A 105 12.48 17.53 -1.28
CA SER A 105 11.56 18.20 -2.20
C SER A 105 12.33 19.13 -3.11
N ALA A 106 12.06 19.08 -4.41
CA ALA A 106 12.78 19.83 -5.42
C ALA A 106 11.83 20.30 -6.52
N ALA A 107 11.99 21.54 -6.96
CA ALA A 107 11.28 22.09 -8.10
C ALA A 107 12.25 22.21 -9.30
N THR A 108 11.85 21.66 -10.44
CA THR A 108 12.61 21.73 -11.70
C THR A 108 11.71 22.03 -12.88
N ALA A 109 12.27 22.73 -13.86
CA ALA A 109 11.64 22.97 -15.17
C ALA A 109 12.07 21.92 -16.22
N ASP A 110 13.03 21.06 -15.88
CA ASP A 110 13.56 20.00 -16.77
C ASP A 110 12.86 18.67 -16.48
N PHE A 111 11.79 18.38 -17.23
CA PHE A 111 11.12 17.08 -17.11
C PHE A 111 12.04 15.91 -17.49
N ASP A 112 13.02 16.10 -18.37
CA ASP A 112 13.94 15.00 -18.73
C ASP A 112 14.78 14.57 -17.52
N ALA A 113 15.07 15.48 -16.57
CA ALA A 113 15.71 15.13 -15.32
C ALA A 113 14.80 14.27 -14.43
N VAL A 114 13.51 14.61 -14.36
CA VAL A 114 12.51 13.81 -13.63
C VAL A 114 12.35 12.42 -14.28
N ALA A 115 12.28 12.36 -15.62
CA ALA A 115 12.20 11.11 -16.36
C ALA A 115 13.43 10.22 -16.12
N ARG A 116 14.64 10.78 -16.09
CA ARG A 116 15.86 10.04 -15.72
C ARG A 116 15.82 9.50 -14.30
N LEU A 117 15.35 10.31 -13.33
CA LEU A 117 15.17 9.88 -11.96
C LEU A 117 14.22 8.68 -11.90
N LEU A 118 13.06 8.77 -12.52
CA LEU A 118 12.07 7.68 -12.56
C LEU A 118 12.64 6.44 -13.26
N ALA A 119 13.33 6.61 -14.39
CA ALA A 119 13.90 5.50 -15.15
C ALA A 119 14.99 4.76 -14.35
N SER A 120 15.78 5.47 -13.53
CA SER A 120 16.75 4.85 -12.62
C SER A 120 16.10 3.92 -11.58
N GLN A 121 14.81 4.13 -11.31
CA GLN A 121 14.01 3.36 -10.36
C GLN A 121 13.06 2.37 -11.07
N GLY A 122 13.19 2.17 -12.38
CA GLY A 122 12.40 1.19 -13.14
C GLY A 122 11.09 1.73 -13.75
N LEU A 123 10.97 3.04 -13.94
CA LEU A 123 9.79 3.65 -14.56
C LEU A 123 10.19 4.68 -15.63
N ASP A 124 9.90 4.39 -16.89
CA ASP A 124 10.08 5.36 -17.98
C ASP A 124 8.90 6.35 -17.97
N ALA A 125 9.16 7.60 -18.31
CA ALA A 125 8.18 8.66 -18.20
C ALA A 125 8.29 9.64 -19.36
N THR A 126 7.14 9.99 -19.93
CA THR A 126 7.03 11.03 -20.95
C THR A 126 5.95 12.03 -20.58
N ILE A 127 6.17 13.29 -20.95
CA ILE A 127 5.18 14.34 -20.82
C ILE A 127 5.02 15.03 -22.18
N ASP A 128 3.78 15.13 -22.65
CA ASP A 128 3.43 15.86 -23.87
C ASP A 128 2.58 17.07 -23.52
N HIS A 129 2.69 18.12 -24.34
CA HIS A 129 2.00 19.39 -24.15
C HIS A 129 1.42 19.88 -25.48
N ASP A 130 0.11 20.04 -25.53
CA ASP A 130 -0.62 20.49 -26.71
C ASP A 130 -1.42 21.75 -26.40
N ARG A 131 -1.20 22.79 -27.20
CA ARG A 131 -2.01 24.01 -27.12
C ARG A 131 -3.32 23.79 -27.85
N VAL A 132 -4.43 23.78 -27.10
CA VAL A 132 -5.79 23.60 -27.65
C VAL A 132 -6.30 24.90 -28.26
N ASP A 133 -6.12 26.01 -27.54
CA ASP A 133 -6.49 27.35 -27.99
C ASP A 133 -5.61 28.43 -27.32
N ASP A 134 -6.05 29.70 -27.36
CA ASP A 134 -5.27 30.80 -26.78
C ASP A 134 -5.17 30.77 -25.25
N TYR A 135 -6.09 30.08 -24.59
CA TYR A 135 -6.26 30.08 -23.13
C TYR A 135 -6.13 28.70 -22.51
N ASN A 136 -6.16 27.62 -23.29
CA ASN A 136 -6.18 26.25 -22.79
C ASN A 136 -5.03 25.40 -23.36
N PHE A 137 -4.47 24.60 -22.47
CA PHE A 137 -3.42 23.62 -22.76
C PHE A 137 -3.89 22.24 -22.31
N GLU A 138 -3.60 21.23 -23.12
CA GLU A 138 -3.72 19.83 -22.75
C GLU A 138 -2.33 19.28 -22.48
N HIS A 139 -2.22 18.50 -21.41
CA HIS A 139 -0.97 17.89 -21.00
C HIS A 139 -1.22 16.42 -20.74
N GLU A 140 -0.26 15.59 -21.10
CA GLU A 140 -0.37 14.16 -20.95
C GLU A 140 0.90 13.60 -20.34
N LEU A 141 0.77 12.94 -19.18
CA LEU A 141 1.83 12.16 -18.55
C LEU A 141 1.58 10.69 -18.89
N ARG A 142 2.62 10.01 -19.36
CA ARG A 142 2.63 8.55 -19.50
C ARG A 142 3.78 7.95 -18.73
N LEU A 143 3.50 6.91 -17.97
CA LEU A 143 4.48 6.16 -17.19
C LEU A 143 4.43 4.68 -17.59
N TYR A 144 5.60 4.12 -17.89
CA TYR A 144 5.77 2.73 -18.32
C TYR A 144 6.73 2.03 -17.37
N PRO A 145 6.34 0.90 -16.75
CA PRO A 145 7.30 0.08 -16.02
C PRO A 145 8.38 -0.42 -16.99
N VAL A 146 9.65 -0.19 -16.65
CA VAL A 146 10.80 -0.61 -17.46
C VAL A 146 11.85 -1.32 -16.62
N GLY A 147 12.63 -2.18 -17.29
CA GLY A 147 13.66 -2.96 -16.62
C GLY A 147 13.11 -4.20 -15.93
N SER A 148 13.97 -4.83 -15.13
CA SER A 148 13.59 -5.97 -14.29
C SER A 148 13.35 -5.47 -12.86
N PRO A 149 12.39 -6.07 -12.13
CA PRO A 149 12.22 -5.79 -10.70
C PRO A 149 13.54 -5.91 -9.93
N PRO A 150 13.74 -5.08 -8.88
CA PRO A 150 15.02 -4.92 -8.21
C PRO A 150 15.51 -6.16 -7.46
N ALA A 151 14.62 -7.12 -7.16
CA ALA A 151 15.01 -8.37 -6.51
C ALA A 151 16.05 -9.15 -7.32
N THR A 152 17.04 -9.69 -6.61
CA THR A 152 17.98 -10.68 -7.11
C THR A 152 17.26 -11.98 -7.48
N SER A 153 17.92 -12.83 -8.27
CA SER A 153 17.34 -14.13 -8.64
C SER A 153 17.08 -15.04 -7.44
N ASN A 154 17.87 -14.93 -6.37
CA ASN A 154 17.65 -15.71 -5.14
C ASN A 154 16.43 -15.19 -4.37
N GLU A 155 16.29 -13.87 -4.24
CA GLU A 155 15.11 -13.26 -3.61
C GLU A 155 13.84 -13.60 -4.38
N ARG A 156 13.86 -13.57 -5.73
CA ARG A 156 12.72 -14.01 -6.54
C ARG A 156 12.35 -15.47 -6.30
N ALA A 157 13.33 -16.37 -6.31
CA ALA A 157 13.07 -17.80 -6.05
C ALA A 157 12.50 -18.04 -4.65
N GLU A 158 12.96 -17.27 -3.66
CA GLU A 158 12.49 -17.33 -2.29
C GLU A 158 11.05 -16.79 -2.16
N VAL A 159 10.74 -15.66 -2.79
CA VAL A 159 9.37 -15.13 -2.85
C VAL A 159 8.44 -16.13 -3.50
N GLU A 160 8.82 -16.72 -4.63
CA GLU A 160 8.02 -17.72 -5.32
C GLU A 160 7.69 -18.93 -4.44
N ARG A 161 8.68 -19.44 -3.70
CA ARG A 161 8.48 -20.53 -2.72
C ARG A 161 7.51 -20.11 -1.61
N ARG A 162 7.67 -18.90 -1.07
CA ARG A 162 6.82 -18.38 0.01
C ARG A 162 5.40 -18.05 -0.46
N ILE A 163 5.21 -17.70 -1.73
CA ILE A 163 3.87 -17.55 -2.34
C ILE A 163 3.14 -18.89 -2.34
N ASP A 164 3.80 -19.99 -2.71
CA ASP A 164 3.17 -21.31 -2.71
C ASP A 164 2.77 -21.74 -1.28
N GLU A 165 3.61 -21.45 -0.28
CA GLU A 165 3.31 -21.72 1.13
C GLU A 165 2.17 -20.84 1.67
N TRP A 166 2.18 -19.56 1.36
CA TRP A 166 1.12 -18.63 1.77
C TRP A 166 -0.21 -18.95 1.08
N SER A 167 -0.18 -19.45 -0.15
CA SER A 167 -1.38 -19.87 -0.90
C SER A 167 -2.13 -21.02 -0.22
N VAL A 168 -1.43 -21.88 0.54
CA VAL A 168 -2.08 -22.88 1.40
C VAL A 168 -2.88 -22.20 2.51
N THR A 169 -2.29 -21.17 3.13
CA THR A 169 -2.95 -20.39 4.20
C THR A 169 -4.17 -19.65 3.69
N VAL A 170 -4.08 -19.05 2.49
CA VAL A 170 -5.22 -18.38 1.84
C VAL A 170 -6.31 -19.38 1.45
N ALA A 171 -5.97 -20.55 0.92
CA ALA A 171 -6.96 -21.58 0.61
C ALA A 171 -7.72 -22.08 1.87
N ASP A 172 -6.99 -22.30 2.97
CA ASP A 172 -7.57 -22.63 4.28
C ASP A 172 -8.53 -21.53 4.77
N TYR A 173 -8.14 -20.26 4.64
CA TYR A 173 -8.99 -19.11 4.96
C TYR A 173 -10.27 -19.11 4.14
N LEU A 174 -10.18 -19.23 2.81
CA LEU A 174 -11.33 -19.22 1.91
C LEU A 174 -12.31 -20.36 2.23
N ALA A 175 -11.79 -21.53 2.63
CA ALA A 175 -12.61 -22.66 3.04
C ALA A 175 -13.41 -22.38 4.33
N GLU A 176 -12.77 -21.82 5.37
CA GLU A 176 -13.46 -21.47 6.62
C GLU A 176 -14.43 -20.31 6.44
N ALA A 177 -14.08 -19.32 5.60
CA ALA A 177 -14.97 -18.20 5.28
C ALA A 177 -16.23 -18.68 4.54
N ALA A 178 -16.06 -19.57 3.55
CA ALA A 178 -17.17 -20.20 2.85
C ALA A 178 -18.06 -21.01 3.80
N ALA A 179 -17.48 -21.72 4.78
CA ALA A 179 -18.24 -22.45 5.80
C ALA A 179 -19.09 -21.51 6.68
N LEU A 180 -18.53 -20.36 7.09
CA LEU A 180 -19.30 -19.35 7.81
C LEU A 180 -20.43 -18.79 6.94
N TYR A 181 -20.16 -18.42 5.68
CA TYR A 181 -21.19 -17.87 4.78
C TYR A 181 -22.31 -18.88 4.51
N GLU A 182 -21.97 -20.14 4.33
CA GLU A 182 -22.95 -21.21 4.14
C GLU A 182 -23.82 -21.43 5.40
N HIS A 183 -23.27 -21.25 6.60
CA HIS A 183 -24.05 -21.23 7.85
C HIS A 183 -25.00 -20.03 7.90
N LEU A 184 -24.52 -18.83 7.57
CA LEU A 184 -25.30 -17.61 7.59
C LEU A 184 -26.40 -17.56 6.53
N GLU A 185 -26.23 -18.23 5.40
CA GLU A 185 -27.30 -18.37 4.40
C GLU A 185 -28.47 -19.20 4.94
N ARG A 186 -28.17 -20.25 5.71
CA ARG A 186 -29.20 -21.09 6.35
C ARG A 186 -29.83 -20.42 7.57
N ARG A 187 -29.11 -19.48 8.19
CA ARG A 187 -29.54 -18.75 9.39
C ARG A 187 -29.23 -17.24 9.27
N PRO A 188 -29.96 -16.49 8.43
CA PRO A 188 -29.64 -15.08 8.19
C PRO A 188 -29.72 -14.20 9.44
N ASP A 189 -30.57 -14.55 10.41
CA ASP A 189 -30.71 -13.88 11.70
C ASP A 189 -29.45 -13.97 12.57
N ARG A 190 -28.53 -14.88 12.27
CA ARG A 190 -27.27 -15.09 12.99
C ARG A 190 -26.10 -14.30 12.41
N ALA A 191 -26.30 -13.58 11.29
CA ALA A 191 -25.23 -12.81 10.64
C ALA A 191 -24.65 -11.73 11.56
N VAL A 192 -25.49 -10.87 12.13
CA VAL A 192 -25.03 -9.79 13.02
C VAL A 192 -24.29 -10.33 14.26
N PRO A 193 -24.80 -11.33 15.00
CA PRO A 193 -24.03 -11.97 16.08
C PRO A 193 -22.68 -12.49 15.61
N CYS A 194 -22.63 -13.33 14.56
CA CYS A 194 -21.36 -13.90 14.09
C CYS A 194 -20.35 -12.83 13.67
N PHE A 195 -20.76 -11.80 12.93
CA PHE A 195 -19.88 -10.70 12.54
C PHE A 195 -19.48 -9.82 13.72
N SER A 196 -20.35 -9.58 14.69
CA SER A 196 -20.02 -8.83 15.92
C SER A 196 -18.93 -9.54 16.73
N HIS A 197 -18.96 -10.87 16.76
CA HIS A 197 -17.89 -11.66 17.37
C HIS A 197 -16.65 -11.70 16.49
N LEU A 198 -16.77 -11.88 15.17
CA LEU A 198 -15.65 -11.90 14.22
C LEU A 198 -14.85 -10.59 14.21
N PHE A 199 -15.53 -9.45 14.21
CA PHE A 199 -14.92 -8.11 14.17
C PHE A 199 -14.57 -7.54 15.55
N ASP A 200 -14.82 -8.30 16.63
CA ASP A 200 -14.63 -7.85 18.01
C ASP A 200 -15.42 -6.55 18.36
N ARG A 201 -16.57 -6.36 17.70
CA ARG A 201 -17.48 -5.22 17.85
C ARG A 201 -18.77 -5.64 18.54
N GLN A 202 -18.70 -5.85 19.85
CA GLN A 202 -19.86 -6.23 20.65
C GLN A 202 -20.67 -4.98 21.04
N GLY A 203 -21.98 -5.00 20.76
CA GLY A 203 -22.91 -4.00 21.30
C GLY A 203 -23.10 -4.10 22.83
N PRO A 204 -23.88 -3.20 23.44
CA PRO A 204 -24.12 -3.20 24.89
C PRO A 204 -24.80 -4.48 25.39
N GLU A 205 -25.58 -5.13 24.54
CA GLU A 205 -26.22 -6.43 24.81
C GLU A 205 -25.73 -7.47 23.79
N PRO A 206 -24.56 -8.09 24.03
CA PRO A 206 -23.98 -9.03 23.08
C PRO A 206 -24.85 -10.27 22.95
N THR A 207 -25.24 -10.60 21.72
CA THR A 207 -25.92 -11.86 21.44
C THR A 207 -24.91 -12.99 21.54
N ALA A 208 -25.20 -13.98 22.39
CA ALA A 208 -24.36 -15.16 22.53
C ALA A 208 -24.39 -16.01 21.24
N LEU A 209 -23.23 -16.54 20.88
CA LEU A 209 -23.10 -17.58 19.86
C LEU A 209 -23.43 -18.94 20.46
N ASP A 210 -23.95 -19.86 19.64
CA ASP A 210 -23.97 -21.28 20.01
C ASP A 210 -22.56 -21.89 19.89
N GLU A 211 -22.36 -23.11 20.42
CA GLU A 211 -21.04 -23.75 20.44
C GLU A 211 -20.45 -23.95 19.02
N GLY A 212 -21.29 -24.21 18.02
CA GLY A 212 -20.84 -24.37 16.64
C GLY A 212 -20.47 -23.05 15.99
N GLU A 213 -21.22 -21.99 16.27
CA GLU A 213 -20.92 -20.63 15.86
C GLU A 213 -19.63 -20.09 16.50
N GLU A 214 -19.43 -20.35 17.80
CA GLU A 214 -18.18 -20.02 18.50
C GLU A 214 -16.98 -20.69 17.82
N GLU A 215 -17.10 -21.97 17.45
CA GLU A 215 -16.03 -22.70 16.77
C GLU A 215 -15.76 -22.14 15.35
N LEU A 216 -16.80 -21.89 14.56
CA LEU A 216 -16.68 -21.31 13.21
C LEU A 216 -15.99 -19.95 13.23
N VAL A 217 -16.45 -19.05 14.11
CA VAL A 217 -15.88 -17.71 14.23
C VAL A 217 -14.43 -17.77 14.72
N ALA A 218 -14.12 -18.62 15.71
CA ALA A 218 -12.76 -18.77 16.23
C ALA A 218 -11.79 -19.29 15.16
N ARG A 219 -12.15 -20.35 14.44
CA ARG A 219 -11.30 -20.89 13.36
C ARG A 219 -11.07 -19.85 12.27
N LEU A 220 -12.12 -19.13 11.87
CA LEU A 220 -11.99 -18.11 10.84
C LEU A 220 -11.10 -16.95 11.28
N LYS A 221 -11.22 -16.47 12.53
CA LYS A 221 -10.30 -15.47 13.09
C LYS A 221 -8.85 -15.92 13.00
N ASP A 222 -8.57 -17.15 13.41
CA ASP A 222 -7.21 -17.71 13.35
C ASP A 222 -6.68 -17.73 11.91
N ARG A 223 -7.53 -18.04 10.93
CA ARG A 223 -7.16 -18.01 9.51
C ARG A 223 -6.94 -16.61 8.95
N ILE A 224 -7.80 -15.65 9.29
CA ILE A 224 -7.63 -14.23 8.94
C ILE A 224 -6.28 -13.72 9.46
N GLN A 225 -5.96 -14.02 10.72
CA GLN A 225 -4.67 -13.64 11.32
C GLN A 225 -3.49 -14.33 10.63
N ALA A 226 -3.63 -15.60 10.25
CA ALA A 226 -2.58 -16.31 9.53
C ALA A 226 -2.32 -15.70 8.13
N VAL A 227 -3.37 -15.30 7.41
CA VAL A 227 -3.25 -14.62 6.11
C VAL A 227 -2.54 -13.26 6.28
N ALA A 228 -2.93 -12.48 7.30
CA ALA A 228 -2.38 -11.16 7.59
C ALA A 228 -0.88 -11.14 7.95
N ARG A 229 -0.28 -12.29 8.30
CA ARG A 229 1.16 -12.38 8.59
C ARG A 229 2.05 -12.01 7.40
N VAL A 230 1.52 -12.02 6.17
CA VAL A 230 2.25 -11.53 4.99
C VAL A 230 2.71 -10.06 5.14
N LEU A 231 1.97 -9.28 5.95
CA LEU A 231 2.25 -7.88 6.28
C LEU A 231 3.15 -7.71 7.51
N GLN A 232 3.60 -8.80 8.14
CA GLN A 232 4.41 -8.77 9.35
C GLN A 232 5.81 -9.34 9.07
N VAL A 233 6.82 -8.78 9.74
CA VAL A 233 8.18 -9.29 9.62
C VAL A 233 8.31 -10.51 10.51
N GLU A 234 8.54 -11.67 9.90
CA GLU A 234 8.75 -12.92 10.63
C GLU A 234 10.04 -12.87 11.47
N SER A 235 10.07 -13.65 12.55
CA SER A 235 11.25 -13.71 13.43
C SER A 235 12.48 -14.20 12.66
N GLY A 236 13.54 -13.39 12.64
CA GLY A 236 14.78 -13.70 11.93
C GLY A 236 14.81 -13.23 10.48
N GLU A 237 13.75 -12.55 10.01
CA GLU A 237 13.72 -11.89 8.71
C GLU A 237 13.89 -10.39 8.86
N ALA A 238 14.37 -9.72 7.82
CA ALA A 238 14.47 -8.26 7.75
C ALA A 238 13.31 -7.60 6.99
N TYR A 239 12.53 -8.38 6.25
CA TYR A 239 11.45 -7.92 5.38
C TYR A 239 10.18 -8.74 5.60
N THR A 240 9.02 -8.11 5.43
CA THR A 240 7.74 -8.81 5.28
C THR A 240 7.71 -9.55 3.93
N LEU A 241 6.85 -10.57 3.81
CA LEU A 241 6.64 -11.22 2.51
C LEU A 241 5.98 -10.26 1.50
N ASN A 242 5.16 -9.31 1.97
CA ASN A 242 4.57 -8.27 1.11
C ASN A 242 5.65 -7.36 0.49
N GLU A 243 6.59 -6.85 1.29
CA GLU A 243 7.72 -6.04 0.80
C GLU A 243 8.57 -6.81 -0.22
N LEU A 244 8.92 -8.06 0.09
CA LEU A 244 9.70 -8.90 -0.82
C LEU A 244 8.97 -9.15 -2.14
N SER A 245 7.64 -9.35 -2.10
CA SER A 245 6.84 -9.50 -3.32
C SER A 245 6.89 -8.25 -4.18
N ARG A 246 6.83 -7.06 -3.57
CA ARG A 246 6.95 -5.80 -4.30
C ARG A 246 8.30 -5.68 -4.98
N LEU A 247 9.39 -6.01 -4.30
CA LEU A 247 10.73 -6.02 -4.89
C LEU A 247 10.87 -7.05 -6.03
N ALA A 248 10.13 -8.16 -5.96
CA ALA A 248 10.20 -9.26 -6.92
C ALA A 248 9.37 -9.02 -8.19
N PHE A 249 8.24 -8.32 -8.08
CA PHE A 249 7.25 -8.18 -9.14
C PHE A 249 7.01 -6.75 -9.61
N ASP A 250 7.26 -5.73 -8.78
CA ASP A 250 7.10 -4.33 -9.15
C ASP A 250 8.43 -3.76 -9.68
N PRO A 251 8.51 -3.32 -10.94
CA PRO A 251 9.69 -2.62 -11.46
C PRO A 251 9.99 -1.33 -10.70
N PHE A 252 8.98 -0.70 -10.09
CA PHE A 252 9.10 0.52 -9.29
C PHE A 252 8.46 0.29 -7.91
N PRO A 253 9.11 -0.36 -6.93
CA PRO A 253 8.48 -0.73 -5.67
C PRO A 253 8.11 0.44 -4.74
N VAL A 254 8.42 1.67 -5.13
CA VAL A 254 8.09 2.86 -4.35
C VAL A 254 6.62 3.24 -4.59
N ARG A 255 5.92 3.63 -3.53
CA ARG A 255 4.61 4.26 -3.69
C ARG A 255 4.77 5.50 -4.55
N LEU A 256 3.93 5.66 -5.57
CA LEU A 256 3.96 6.80 -6.48
C LEU A 256 2.60 7.48 -6.51
N THR A 257 2.57 8.79 -6.27
CA THR A 257 1.38 9.61 -6.45
C THR A 257 1.67 10.79 -7.37
N VAL A 258 0.69 11.19 -8.17
CA VAL A 258 0.78 12.31 -9.10
C VAL A 258 -0.37 13.27 -8.81
N ALA A 259 -0.05 14.53 -8.53
CA ALA A 259 -1.01 15.62 -8.53
C ALA A 259 -0.83 16.44 -9.82
N VAL A 260 -1.94 16.83 -10.44
CA VAL A 260 -1.94 17.68 -11.64
C VAL A 260 -2.66 18.99 -11.34
N ARG A 261 -2.04 20.11 -11.71
CA ARG A 261 -2.71 21.42 -11.65
C ARG A 261 -3.54 21.62 -12.90
N GLY A 262 -4.85 21.44 -12.75
CA GLY A 262 -5.82 21.55 -13.82
C GLY A 262 -6.97 20.57 -13.61
N THR A 263 -7.73 20.30 -14.67
CA THR A 263 -8.84 19.34 -14.63
C THR A 263 -8.42 18.05 -15.34
N PRO A 264 -8.33 16.90 -14.64
CA PRO A 264 -8.16 15.61 -15.28
C PRO A 264 -9.28 15.36 -16.30
N LEU A 265 -8.90 14.99 -17.52
CA LEU A 265 -9.80 14.64 -18.61
C LEU A 265 -9.91 13.12 -18.76
N GLU A 266 -8.77 12.43 -18.72
CA GLU A 266 -8.69 10.98 -18.83
C GLU A 266 -7.65 10.45 -17.85
N VAL A 267 -7.98 9.36 -17.16
CA VAL A 267 -7.10 8.69 -16.19
C VAL A 267 -7.13 7.19 -16.50
N GLU A 268 -5.96 6.60 -16.70
CA GLU A 268 -5.77 5.19 -16.98
C GLU A 268 -4.68 4.62 -16.07
N GLY A 269 -4.93 3.47 -15.48
CA GLY A 269 -3.99 2.75 -14.61
C GLY A 269 -3.83 3.33 -13.19
N PHE A 270 -4.24 4.57 -12.93
CA PHE A 270 -4.21 5.16 -11.58
C PHE A 270 -5.50 4.89 -10.79
N VAL A 271 -5.39 5.02 -9.46
CA VAL A 271 -6.52 5.08 -8.52
C VAL A 271 -6.66 6.51 -8.02
N ASP A 272 -7.89 7.03 -8.00
CA ASP A 272 -8.17 8.37 -7.48
C ASP A 272 -7.98 8.43 -5.95
N GLY A 273 -7.16 9.38 -5.52
CA GLY A 273 -6.98 9.78 -4.13
C GLY A 273 -7.58 11.16 -3.84
N ALA A 274 -7.36 11.67 -2.62
CA ALA A 274 -7.82 12.99 -2.23
C ALA A 274 -6.92 14.09 -2.84
N GLY A 275 -7.18 14.46 -4.10
CA GLY A 275 -6.42 15.51 -4.82
C GLY A 275 -5.19 15.00 -5.57
N PHE A 276 -4.99 13.69 -5.63
CA PHE A 276 -3.88 13.05 -6.36
C PHE A 276 -4.35 11.76 -7.02
N LEU A 277 -3.54 11.25 -7.94
CA LEU A 277 -3.67 9.97 -8.61
C LEU A 277 -2.59 9.04 -8.06
N GLU A 278 -2.95 7.84 -7.61
CA GLU A 278 -2.01 6.87 -7.04
C GLU A 278 -1.76 5.71 -7.99
N ARG A 279 -0.48 5.36 -8.20
CA ARG A 279 -0.12 4.14 -8.91
C ARG A 279 -0.46 2.94 -8.03
N PRO A 280 -1.29 1.98 -8.49
CA PRO A 280 -1.45 0.70 -7.82
C PRO A 280 -0.12 0.06 -7.43
N ALA A 281 0.05 -0.29 -6.15
CA ALA A 281 1.17 -1.11 -5.71
C ALA A 281 1.03 -2.54 -6.26
N VAL A 282 2.13 -3.14 -6.72
CA VAL A 282 2.14 -4.56 -7.12
C VAL A 282 2.70 -5.38 -5.96
N ASP A 283 1.81 -5.86 -5.10
CA ASP A 283 2.18 -6.66 -3.92
C ASP A 283 1.13 -7.73 -3.57
N LEU A 284 1.51 -8.66 -2.70
CA LEU A 284 0.68 -9.82 -2.36
C LEU A 284 -0.64 -9.45 -1.68
N TRP A 285 -0.65 -8.38 -0.87
CA TRP A 285 -1.88 -7.96 -0.21
C TRP A 285 -2.88 -7.40 -1.20
N ARG A 286 -2.43 -6.53 -2.13
CA ARG A 286 -3.29 -6.04 -3.20
C ARG A 286 -3.72 -7.16 -4.13
N ALA A 287 -2.82 -8.09 -4.44
CA ALA A 287 -3.14 -9.27 -5.24
C ALA A 287 -4.27 -10.08 -4.59
N LEU A 288 -4.21 -10.34 -3.29
CA LEU A 288 -5.31 -10.99 -2.55
C LEU A 288 -6.61 -10.20 -2.62
N ALA A 289 -6.56 -8.88 -2.42
CA ALA A 289 -7.74 -8.02 -2.51
C ALA A 289 -8.37 -8.06 -3.92
N GLY A 290 -7.56 -8.15 -4.98
CA GLY A 290 -8.03 -8.33 -6.36
C GLY A 290 -8.79 -9.64 -6.62
N LEU A 291 -8.64 -10.64 -5.73
CA LEU A 291 -9.34 -11.93 -5.83
C LEU A 291 -10.76 -11.88 -5.23
N GLU A 292 -11.20 -10.76 -4.65
CA GLU A 292 -12.59 -10.60 -4.22
C GLU A 292 -13.57 -10.88 -5.38
N GLY A 293 -14.65 -11.62 -5.10
CA GLY A 293 -15.60 -12.05 -6.12
C GLY A 293 -15.23 -13.33 -6.87
N HIS A 294 -13.98 -13.81 -6.81
CA HIS A 294 -13.58 -15.06 -7.45
C HIS A 294 -14.09 -16.29 -6.69
N TRP A 295 -13.84 -16.34 -5.37
CA TRP A 295 -14.29 -17.43 -4.50
C TRP A 295 -15.14 -16.99 -3.33
N LEU A 296 -15.01 -15.73 -2.91
CA LEU A 296 -15.66 -15.16 -1.74
C LEU A 296 -15.96 -13.68 -2.01
N GLU A 297 -17.15 -13.22 -1.65
CA GLU A 297 -17.59 -11.82 -1.70
C GLU A 297 -18.66 -11.60 -0.61
N PRO A 298 -18.57 -10.58 0.25
CA PRO A 298 -17.41 -9.71 0.43
C PRO A 298 -16.22 -10.47 1.03
N ASP A 299 -15.00 -9.97 0.83
CA ASP A 299 -13.80 -10.54 1.46
C ASP A 299 -13.65 -10.09 2.92
N LEU A 300 -13.55 -11.04 3.86
CA LEU A 300 -13.52 -10.74 5.29
C LEU A 300 -12.14 -10.26 5.77
N VAL A 301 -11.05 -10.76 5.18
CA VAL A 301 -9.70 -10.40 5.63
C VAL A 301 -9.37 -8.95 5.26
N THR A 302 -9.67 -8.51 4.02
CA THR A 302 -9.46 -7.11 3.61
C THR A 302 -10.47 -6.14 4.22
N ALA A 303 -11.67 -6.61 4.58
CA ALA A 303 -12.63 -5.81 5.35
C ALA A 303 -12.18 -5.54 6.80
N MET A 304 -11.24 -6.33 7.33
CA MET A 304 -10.76 -6.21 8.72
C MET A 304 -9.35 -5.64 8.82
N ILE A 305 -8.54 -5.77 7.78
CA ILE A 305 -7.11 -5.49 7.83
C ILE A 305 -6.72 -4.71 6.58
N ALA A 306 -5.93 -3.66 6.77
CA ALA A 306 -5.29 -2.92 5.68
C ALA A 306 -3.78 -2.77 5.97
N PRO A 307 -2.93 -2.69 4.94
CA PRO A 307 -1.53 -2.32 5.12
C PRO A 307 -1.46 -0.88 5.62
N GLY A 308 -0.79 -0.66 6.75
CA GLY A 308 -0.69 0.66 7.35
C GLY A 308 -0.85 0.67 8.88
N PRO A 309 -0.85 1.88 9.46
CA PRO A 309 -0.88 2.06 10.91
C PRO A 309 -2.22 1.63 11.51
N GLN A 310 -2.22 1.40 12.82
CA GLN A 310 -3.37 0.89 13.57
C GLN A 310 -4.61 1.80 13.50
N ASP A 311 -4.42 3.11 13.46
CA ASP A 311 -5.49 4.12 13.40
C ASP A 311 -6.15 4.23 12.02
N ARG A 312 -5.57 3.58 11.01
CA ARG A 312 -6.13 3.47 9.65
C ARG A 312 -6.69 2.09 9.34
N GLN A 313 -6.72 1.18 10.31
CA GLN A 313 -7.32 -0.13 10.09
C GLN A 313 -8.83 0.01 9.83
N PRO A 314 -9.39 -0.81 8.92
CA PRO A 314 -10.83 -0.83 8.70
C PRO A 314 -11.61 -1.11 9.99
N GLU A 315 -12.73 -0.42 10.17
CA GLU A 315 -13.65 -0.66 11.27
C GLU A 315 -15.00 -1.17 10.74
N PRO A 316 -15.09 -2.44 10.29
CA PRO A 316 -16.31 -2.96 9.72
C PRO A 316 -17.44 -2.95 10.75
N VAL A 317 -18.58 -2.37 10.37
CA VAL A 317 -19.80 -2.33 11.19
C VAL A 317 -20.56 -3.64 10.97
N PRO A 318 -20.74 -4.51 11.98
CA PRO A 318 -21.38 -5.82 11.82
C PRO A 318 -22.76 -5.76 11.17
N GLU A 319 -23.57 -4.76 11.52
CA GLU A 319 -24.91 -4.55 10.99
C GLU A 319 -24.89 -4.25 9.49
N ASP A 320 -24.05 -3.30 9.07
CA ASP A 320 -23.92 -2.93 7.66
C ASP A 320 -23.38 -4.12 6.86
N PHE A 321 -22.35 -4.78 7.37
CA PHE A 321 -21.73 -5.93 6.73
C PHE A 321 -22.72 -7.10 6.56
N ALA A 322 -23.60 -7.33 7.56
CA ALA A 322 -24.62 -8.37 7.49
C ALA A 322 -25.64 -8.16 6.35
N THR A 323 -25.83 -6.90 5.91
CA THR A 323 -26.73 -6.56 4.78
C THR A 323 -26.12 -6.79 3.41
N ILE A 324 -24.79 -6.94 3.32
CA ILE A 324 -24.10 -7.18 2.05
C ILE A 324 -24.46 -8.58 1.55
N ALA A 325 -24.78 -8.69 0.25
CA ALA A 325 -25.05 -9.97 -0.39
C ALA A 325 -23.79 -10.83 -0.40
N ARG A 326 -23.87 -12.01 0.21
CA ARG A 326 -22.76 -12.96 0.28
C ARG A 326 -22.76 -13.87 -0.95
N ARG A 327 -21.62 -14.01 -1.59
CA ARG A 327 -21.37 -15.00 -2.64
C ARG A 327 -20.14 -15.82 -2.25
N TRP A 328 -20.23 -17.12 -2.42
CA TRP A 328 -19.10 -18.01 -2.26
C TRP A 328 -19.21 -19.16 -3.25
N THR A 329 -18.06 -19.70 -3.64
CA THR A 329 -17.98 -20.90 -4.48
C THR A 329 -17.30 -22.03 -3.70
N LYS A 330 -17.00 -23.13 -4.38
CA LYS A 330 -16.22 -24.21 -3.79
C LYS A 330 -14.81 -23.68 -3.48
N ALA A 331 -14.33 -23.94 -2.26
CA ALA A 331 -12.99 -23.55 -1.85
C ALA A 331 -11.92 -24.01 -2.86
N PRO A 332 -11.01 -23.11 -3.29
CA PRO A 332 -9.97 -23.44 -4.25
C PRO A 332 -8.90 -24.35 -3.62
N GLN A 333 -8.15 -25.04 -4.49
CA GLN A 333 -6.90 -25.67 -4.10
C GLN A 333 -5.79 -24.62 -3.94
N PRO A 334 -4.77 -24.86 -3.10
CA PRO A 334 -3.63 -23.94 -2.94
C PRO A 334 -2.97 -23.55 -4.25
N SER A 335 -2.85 -24.48 -5.21
CA SER A 335 -2.28 -24.18 -6.53
C SER A 335 -3.13 -23.24 -7.39
N GLU A 336 -4.46 -23.28 -7.23
CA GLU A 336 -5.38 -22.36 -7.93
C GLU A 336 -5.24 -20.94 -7.36
N VAL A 337 -5.13 -20.83 -6.03
CA VAL A 337 -4.84 -19.56 -5.33
C VAL A 337 -3.49 -19.01 -5.78
N ALA A 338 -2.44 -19.83 -5.77
CA ALA A 338 -1.09 -19.41 -6.14
C ALA A 338 -1.01 -18.93 -7.59
N ALA A 339 -1.76 -19.56 -8.50
CA ALA A 339 -1.84 -19.13 -9.89
C ALA A 339 -2.58 -17.79 -10.03
N ALA A 340 -3.68 -17.59 -9.29
CA ALA A 340 -4.44 -16.35 -9.32
C ALA A 340 -3.65 -15.17 -8.72
N LEU A 341 -2.98 -15.38 -7.58
CA LEU A 341 -2.10 -14.37 -6.97
C LEU A 341 -1.02 -13.91 -7.96
N ARG A 342 -0.37 -14.84 -8.66
CA ARG A 342 0.64 -14.50 -9.67
C ARG A 342 0.08 -13.74 -10.86
N ALA A 343 -1.16 -14.01 -11.24
CA ALA A 343 -1.83 -13.27 -12.31
C ALA A 343 -2.10 -11.81 -11.91
N GLU A 344 -2.39 -11.56 -10.64
CA GLU A 344 -2.57 -10.21 -10.08
C GLU A 344 -1.25 -9.49 -9.80
N LEU A 345 -0.13 -10.22 -9.64
CA LEU A 345 1.22 -9.65 -9.46
C LEU A 345 1.88 -9.20 -10.78
N VAL A 346 1.09 -8.90 -11.80
CA VAL A 346 1.57 -8.37 -13.08
C VAL A 346 1.37 -6.86 -13.08
N PRO A 347 2.45 -6.05 -13.20
CA PRO A 347 2.32 -4.60 -13.26
C PRO A 347 1.53 -4.18 -14.50
N LEU A 348 0.72 -3.13 -14.37
CA LEU A 348 0.05 -2.50 -15.51
C LEU A 348 1.09 -1.88 -16.45
N GLU A 349 0.93 -2.11 -17.76
CA GLU A 349 1.89 -1.66 -18.77
C GLU A 349 1.93 -0.13 -18.94
N LEU A 350 0.85 0.56 -18.58
CA LEU A 350 0.70 2.00 -18.76
C LEU A 350 -0.06 2.62 -17.58
N HIS A 351 0.47 3.72 -17.09
CA HIS A 351 -0.27 4.68 -16.27
C HIS A 351 -0.28 6.01 -17.00
N ARG A 352 -1.47 6.56 -17.23
CA ARG A 352 -1.66 7.74 -18.06
C ARG A 352 -2.63 8.70 -17.39
N VAL A 353 -2.29 9.97 -17.39
CA VAL A 353 -3.22 11.06 -17.07
C VAL A 353 -3.14 12.12 -18.14
N LEU A 354 -4.28 12.46 -18.72
CA LEU A 354 -4.50 13.60 -19.58
C LEU A 354 -5.25 14.65 -18.76
N TRP A 355 -4.75 15.88 -18.70
CA TRP A 355 -5.44 16.97 -18.00
C TRP A 355 -5.39 18.25 -18.82
N ARG A 356 -6.34 19.15 -18.54
CA ARG A 356 -6.39 20.49 -19.12
C ARG A 356 -6.05 21.54 -18.09
N SER A 357 -5.18 22.47 -18.47
CA SER A 357 -4.87 23.67 -17.70
C SER A 357 -5.24 24.93 -18.50
N THR A 358 -5.36 26.04 -17.80
CA THR A 358 -5.55 27.37 -18.37
C THR A 358 -4.25 28.17 -18.38
N ALA A 359 -4.14 29.18 -19.25
CA ALA A 359 -2.99 30.08 -19.30
C ALA A 359 -2.71 30.81 -17.97
N ALA A 360 -3.72 30.94 -17.10
CA ALA A 360 -3.55 31.51 -15.75
C ALA A 360 -2.99 30.50 -14.74
N GLU A 361 -3.04 29.20 -15.06
CA GLU A 361 -2.48 28.11 -14.25
C GLU A 361 -1.08 27.70 -14.71
N VAL A 362 -0.66 28.14 -15.90
CA VAL A 362 0.72 28.05 -16.37
C VAL A 362 1.56 29.00 -15.54
N VAL A 363 2.51 28.43 -14.79
CA VAL A 363 3.36 29.16 -13.86
C VAL A 363 4.59 29.68 -14.57
N ASP A 364 4.90 30.95 -14.33
CA ASP A 364 6.18 31.55 -14.69
C ASP A 364 7.11 31.55 -13.46
N LEU A 365 8.07 30.62 -13.44
CA LEU A 365 9.05 30.49 -12.36
C LEU A 365 9.94 31.73 -12.18
N GLU A 366 10.05 32.60 -13.19
CA GLU A 366 10.81 33.85 -13.04
C GLU A 366 10.04 34.90 -12.22
N ASN A 367 8.71 34.78 -12.15
CA ASN A 367 7.83 35.81 -11.59
C ASN A 367 7.05 35.38 -10.34
N GLU A 368 6.83 34.09 -10.12
CA GLU A 368 6.20 33.57 -8.90
C GLU A 368 7.26 33.14 -7.89
N ASP A 369 6.96 33.26 -6.58
CA ASP A 369 7.85 32.72 -5.55
C ASP A 369 7.83 31.20 -5.61
N PRO A 370 8.92 30.57 -6.06
CA PRO A 370 8.97 29.13 -6.28
C PRO A 370 8.82 28.30 -4.98
N TRP A 371 9.00 28.91 -3.80
CA TRP A 371 8.71 28.26 -2.52
C TRP A 371 7.23 27.97 -2.32
N ASN A 372 6.33 28.76 -2.93
CA ASN A 372 4.89 28.50 -2.86
C ASN A 372 4.52 27.16 -3.49
N PHE A 373 5.22 26.71 -4.54
CA PHE A 373 4.95 25.41 -5.17
C PHE A 373 5.39 24.25 -4.29
N VAL A 374 6.55 24.40 -3.65
CA VAL A 374 7.05 23.41 -2.71
C VAL A 374 6.10 23.30 -1.52
N ASP A 375 5.72 24.42 -0.91
CA ASP A 375 4.81 24.40 0.24
C ASP A 375 3.40 23.88 -0.12
N ALA A 376 2.89 24.19 -1.32
CA ALA A 376 1.64 23.62 -1.83
C ALA A 376 1.74 22.11 -2.05
N ALA A 377 2.79 21.64 -2.74
CA ALA A 377 3.03 20.20 -2.97
C ALA A 377 3.21 19.43 -1.65
N LEU A 378 3.83 20.04 -0.65
CA LEU A 378 3.97 19.46 0.69
C LEU A 378 2.63 19.40 1.44
N ALA A 379 1.74 20.36 1.22
CA ALA A 379 0.40 20.35 1.79
C ALA A 379 -0.50 19.28 1.14
N ASP A 380 -0.23 18.93 -0.12
CA ASP A 380 -0.94 17.91 -0.90
C ASP A 380 -0.38 16.49 -0.71
N LEU A 381 0.65 16.33 0.15
CA LEU A 381 1.15 15.00 0.45
C LEU A 381 0.03 14.13 1.07
N PRO A 382 -0.15 12.90 0.58
CA PRO A 382 -1.04 11.95 1.23
C PRO A 382 -0.59 11.76 2.68
N PRO A 383 -1.56 11.58 3.60
CA PRO A 383 -1.28 11.49 5.02
C PRO A 383 -0.44 10.24 5.35
#